data_AF-A0A382K4A9-F1
#
_entry.id   AF-A0A382K4A9-F1
#
_cell.length_a   1.000
_cell.length_b   1.000
_cell.length_c   1.000
_cell.angle_alpha   90.00
_cell.angle_beta   90.00
_cell.angle_gamma   90.00
#
_symmetry.space_group_name_H-M   'P 1'
#
loop_
_entity.id
_entity.type
_entity.pdbx_description
1 polymer ?
#
loop_
_entity_poly.entity_id
_entity_poly.type
_entity_poly.pdbx_seq_one_letter_code
_entity_poly.pdbx_strand_id
1 'polypeptide(L)' 'LVSTRALSQGEAQYLPDAPVELHARDKETGEILSSIPLPAPGQYGLMTYMHEGSQYIVVQIGSIHTDFPGSLVAYRLP' A
#
# COMPACT_ATOMS: atom_id res chain seq x y z
N LEU A 1 1.42 -3.02 12.13
CA LEU A 1 2.00 -3.64 10.93
C LEU A 1 1.27 -3.01 9.75
N VAL A 2 1.98 -2.45 8.77
CA VAL A 2 1.31 -1.89 7.58
C VAL A 2 1.33 -2.96 6.50
N SER A 3 0.17 -3.25 5.92
CA SER A 3 0.04 -4.26 4.87
C SER A 3 -0.96 -3.80 3.83
N THR A 4 -0.57 -3.91 2.58
CA THR A 4 -1.46 -3.73 1.45
C THR A 4 -2.32 -4.98 1.28
N ARG A 5 -3.63 -4.83 1.03
CA ARG A 5 -4.37 -5.91 0.36
C ARG A 5 -3.96 -5.89 -1.10
N ALA A 6 -2.89 -6.62 -1.38
CA ALA A 6 -2.70 -7.23 -2.68
C ALA A 6 -2.72 -8.73 -2.42
N LEU A 7 -3.47 -9.49 -3.22
CA LEU A 7 -3.32 -10.94 -3.28
C LEU A 7 -1.91 -11.22 -3.85
N SER A 8 -0.89 -11.14 -3.01
CA SER A 8 0.52 -11.31 -3.39
C SER A 8 0.96 -12.73 -3.01
N GLN A 9 0.60 -13.69 -3.86
CA GLN A 9 1.21 -15.02 -3.90
C GLN A 9 2.29 -15.00 -4.98
N GLY A 10 3.54 -14.69 -4.61
CA GLY A 10 4.64 -14.57 -5.59
C GLY A 10 4.46 -13.41 -6.57
N GLU A 11 5.34 -13.34 -7.57
CA GLU A 11 5.47 -12.27 -8.60
C GLU A 11 4.20 -12.01 -9.44
N ALA A 12 3.08 -12.69 -9.17
CA ALA A 12 1.83 -12.55 -9.91
C ALA A 12 1.00 -11.36 -9.40
N GLN A 13 0.86 -10.33 -10.22
CA GLN A 13 -0.21 -9.34 -10.07
C GLN A 13 -1.51 -9.94 -10.63
N TYR A 14 -2.64 -9.70 -9.96
CA TYR A 14 -3.96 -10.05 -10.47
C TYR A 14 -4.77 -8.78 -10.65
N LEU A 15 -5.73 -8.81 -11.59
CA LEU A 15 -6.68 -7.72 -11.74
C LEU A 15 -7.48 -7.58 -10.43
N PRO A 16 -7.58 -6.38 -9.84
CA PRO A 16 -8.32 -6.21 -8.59
C PRO A 16 -9.80 -6.54 -8.77
N ASP A 17 -10.31 -7.44 -7.94
CA ASP A 17 -11.74 -7.77 -7.82
C ASP A 17 -12.48 -6.84 -6.83
N ALA A 18 -11.72 -6.04 -6.07
CA ALA A 18 -12.17 -5.06 -5.10
C ALA A 18 -11.22 -3.85 -5.07
N PRO A 19 -11.60 -2.71 -4.44
CA PRO A 19 -10.71 -1.58 -4.25
C PRO A 19 -9.40 -2.00 -3.57
N VAL A 20 -8.29 -1.51 -4.09
CA VAL A 20 -6.97 -1.72 -3.50
C VAL A 20 -6.77 -0.78 -2.32
N GLU A 21 -6.39 -1.32 -1.17
CA GLU A 21 -6.31 -0.58 0.09
C GLU A 21 -4.97 -0.82 0.82
N LEU A 22 -4.53 0.21 1.52
CA LEU A 22 -3.47 0.13 2.52
C LEU A 22 -4.10 -0.04 3.90
N HIS A 23 -3.79 -1.13 4.58
CA HIS A 23 -4.28 -1.42 5.92
C HIS A 23 -3.24 -1.11 6.98
N ALA A 24 -3.64 -0.36 7.99
CA ALA A 24 -2.94 -0.31 9.27
C ALA A 24 -3.49 -1.42 10.16
N ARG A 25 -2.62 -2.34 10.56
CA ARG A 25 -2.96 -3.40 11.50
C ARG A 25 -2.32 -3.18 12.85
N ASP A 26 -3.06 -3.56 13.89
CA ASP A 26 -2.50 -3.76 15.21
C ASP A 26 -1.37 -4.81 15.14
N LYS A 27 -0.26 -4.58 15.84
CA LYS A 27 0.90 -5.49 15.79
C LYS A 27 0.76 -6.69 16.72
N GLU A 28 -0.03 -6.56 17.78
CA GLU A 28 -0.25 -7.61 18.78
C GLU A 28 -1.40 -8.53 18.35
N THR A 29 -2.52 -7.95 17.90
CA THR A 29 -3.73 -8.72 17.58
C THR A 29 -3.86 -9.05 16.08
N GLY A 30 -3.23 -8.25 15.21
CA GLY A 30 -3.37 -8.36 13.76
C GLY A 30 -4.67 -7.77 13.20
N GLU A 31 -5.52 -7.19 14.05
CA GLU A 31 -6.76 -6.56 13.63
C GLU A 31 -6.50 -5.34 12.73
N ILE A 32 -7.38 -5.09 11.76
CA ILE A 32 -7.31 -3.88 10.92
C ILE A 32 -7.84 -2.70 11.74
N LEU A 33 -6.95 -1.77 12.07
CA LEU A 33 -7.28 -0.53 12.76
C LEU A 33 -7.83 0.53 11.80
N SER A 34 -7.30 0.58 10.57
CA SER A 34 -7.78 1.48 9.52
C SER A 34 -7.42 1.00 8.12
N SER A 35 -8.20 1.41 7.13
CA SER A 35 -7.92 1.21 5.70
C SER A 35 -8.00 2.54 4.97
N ILE A 36 -7.09 2.76 4.03
CA ILE A 36 -7.15 3.90 3.10
C ILE A 36 -7.00 3.42 1.66
N PRO A 37 -7.62 4.08 0.68
CA PRO A 37 -7.55 3.68 -0.71
C PRO A 37 -6.15 3.89 -1.28
N LEU A 38 -5.71 2.94 -2.11
CA LEU A 38 -4.54 3.05 -2.97
C LEU A 38 -4.99 3.36 -4.41
N PRO A 39 -4.27 4.20 -5.17
CA PRO A 39 -4.61 4.49 -6.56
C PRO A 39 -4.44 3.30 -7.50
N ALA A 40 -3.52 2.38 -7.17
CA ALA A 40 -3.21 1.19 -7.94
C ALA A 40 -2.65 0.08 -7.01
N PRO A 41 -2.59 -1.19 -7.46
CA PRO A 41 -2.08 -2.29 -6.65
C PRO A 41 -0.70 -2.00 -6.06
N GLY A 42 -0.57 -2.23 -4.76
CA GLY A 42 0.69 -2.11 -4.04
C GLY A 42 1.67 -3.22 -4.44
N GLN A 43 2.91 -2.83 -4.70
CA GLN A 43 4.03 -3.70 -5.01
C GLN A 43 4.91 -3.91 -3.77
N TYR A 44 5.88 -4.82 -3.87
CA TYR A 44 6.82 -5.05 -2.79
C TYR A 44 7.62 -3.79 -2.45
N GLY A 45 7.91 -3.59 -1.15
CA GLY A 45 8.74 -2.48 -0.67
C GLY A 45 7.96 -1.29 -0.11
N LEU A 46 7.13 -1.54 0.91
CA LEU A 46 6.62 -0.49 1.81
C LEU A 46 7.78 0.10 2.61
N MET A 47 7.83 1.41 2.72
CA MET A 47 8.92 2.12 3.41
C MET A 47 8.39 3.33 4.20
N THR A 48 9.13 3.72 5.23
CA THR A 48 8.81 4.90 6.04
C THR A 48 10.02 5.82 6.15
N TYR A 49 9.81 7.13 6.12
CA TYR A 49 10.86 8.11 6.39
C TYR A 49 10.32 9.35 7.08
N MET A 50 11.23 10.11 7.69
CA MET A 50 10.96 11.45 8.21
C MET A 50 11.46 12.49 7.22
N HIS A 51 10.63 13.48 6.91
CA HIS A 51 11.02 14.64 6.11
C HIS A 51 10.34 15.89 6.69
N GLU A 52 11.14 16.91 7.02
CA GLU A 52 10.66 18.17 7.58
C GLU A 52 9.72 17.99 8.79
N GLY A 53 10.11 17.09 9.71
CA GLY A 53 9.33 16.80 10.92
C GLY A 53 8.08 15.94 10.71
N SER A 54 7.74 15.58 9.46
CA SER A 54 6.60 14.73 9.13
C SER A 54 7.02 13.30 8.82
N GLN A 55 6.28 12.32 9.35
CA GLN A 55 6.45 10.91 9.01
C GLN A 55 5.62 10.55 7.78
N TYR A 56 6.26 9.88 6.83
CA TYR A 56 5.64 9.40 5.61
C TYR A 56 5.63 7.88 5.57
N ILE A 57 4.54 7.32 5.04
CA ILE A 57 4.46 5.94 4.58
C ILE A 57 4.44 5.99 3.05
N VAL A 58 5.38 5.30 2.41
CA VAL A 58 5.51 5.25 0.96
C VAL A 58 5.28 3.84 0.45
N VAL A 59 4.48 3.77 -0.61
CA VAL A 59 4.06 2.54 -1.27
C VAL A 59 4.43 2.61 -2.73
N GLN A 60 5.11 1.57 -3.23
CA GLN A 60 5.28 1.35 -4.66
C GLN A 60 3.95 0.88 -5.23
N ILE A 61 3.43 1.55 -6.24
CA ILE A 61 2.15 1.22 -6.88
C ILE A 61 2.30 1.12 -8.40
N GLY A 62 1.45 0.32 -9.02
CA GLY A 62 1.41 0.15 -10.47
C GLY A 62 0.71 -1.14 -10.85
N SER A 63 0.46 -1.33 -12.15
CA SER A 63 -0.08 -2.59 -12.64
C SER A 63 0.45 -2.91 -14.03
N ILE A 64 0.74 -4.19 -14.28
CA ILE A 64 0.94 -4.71 -15.63
C ILE A 64 -0.37 -5.09 -16.32
N HIS A 65 -1.48 -5.11 -15.57
CA HIS A 65 -2.82 -5.45 -16.05
C HIS A 65 -3.72 -4.24 -16.26
N THR A 66 -3.25 -3.04 -15.88
CA THR A 66 -3.93 -1.77 -16.13
C THR A 66 -2.94 -0.78 -16.75
N ASP A 67 -3.43 0.31 -17.34
CA ASP A 67 -2.57 1.37 -17.90
C ASP A 67 -1.93 2.26 -16.82
N PHE A 68 -1.95 1.84 -15.55
CA PHE A 68 -1.41 2.65 -14.44
C PHE A 68 0.11 2.46 -14.33
N PRO A 69 0.93 3.50 -14.59
CA PRO A 69 2.37 3.38 -14.60
C PRO A 69 2.94 3.12 -13.21
N GLY A 70 4.11 2.47 -13.17
CA GLY A 70 4.89 2.32 -11.94
C GLY A 70 5.21 3.68 -11.32
N SER A 71 4.82 3.87 -10.06
CA SER A 71 4.95 5.14 -9.34
C SER A 71 5.01 4.94 -7.82
N LEU A 72 5.28 6.02 -7.10
CA LEU A 72 5.27 6.07 -5.64
C LEU A 72 4.10 6.93 -5.16
N VAL A 73 3.38 6.45 -4.14
CA VAL A 73 2.42 7.25 -3.39
C VAL A 73 2.91 7.40 -1.95
N ALA A 74 2.74 8.59 -1.38
CA ALA A 74 3.14 8.93 -0.02
C ALA A 74 1.94 9.43 0.79
N TYR A 75 1.74 8.84 1.97
CA TYR A 75 0.71 9.26 2.93
C TYR A 75 1.35 9.84 4.18
N ARG A 76 0.73 10.86 4.75
CA ARG A 76 1.07 11.45 6.05
C ARG A 76 -0.19 11.90 6.79
N LEU A 77 -0.05 12.13 8.08
CA LEU A 77 -1.06 12.86 8.86
C LEU A 77 -1.01 14.36 8.51
N PRO A 78 -2.13 15.11 8.68
CA PRO A 78 -2.21 16.55 8.41
C PRO A 78 -1.14 17.39 9.10
#